data_AF-A0A7X5VBK2-F1
#
_entry.id   AF-A0A7X5VBK2-F1
#
_cell.length_a   1.000
_cell.length_b   1.000
_cell.length_c   1.000
_cell.angle_alpha   90.00
_cell.angle_beta   90.00
_cell.angle_gamma   90.00
#
_symmetry.space_group_name_H-M   'P 1'
#
loop_
_entity.id
_entity.type
_entity.pdbx_description
1 polymer ?
#
loop_
_entity_poly.entity_id
_entity_poly.type
_entity_poly.pdbx_seq_one_letter_code
_entity_poly.pdbx_strand_id
1 'polypeptide(L)'
;MSKPAILTVDDDPMVSAAISRDLRRRYGDDYLVVRANSADQALAALTKLALRSQPIALIATDQRMPGMTGIELLERAREHAPSAKYLLLTAYADTEVAIRAINDIGLDYYLLKPWDPPEDQLFPVVDDLLDDWRHANPEHTSDVRVVGNRWSDRAHDIKTFLARNHVPYRWYDVERDAEGRRLTDLAGAADNDLPLVLIPDGETLRSPGTLDLASSLGLRTRAEQPLYDVCIVGGGPAGLAAGVYAASEGLSTVIVEREAPGGQAGLSAAIENYLGFPRGLTGSDLAQRAVAQASRFGAEMVVARSVVGLESRGPVHAVLLEGSGEIEARSLIVATGVSYRSLDVDGLAGFTGRGVYYGATASEASQVQDDEVYVVGAANSAGQAALNLARYAKRVVLLVRGESLESSMSRYLIDKITKAPTIEVRCRTEVVGCRGDGHLEGLTLADRRSGRVEEVLASWLFIFVGAIPRTDWLGDSVVRDDLGFVVTGPDLVAQNRWPLPRPPYALETSMPGVFAAGDVRLDSMKRVASAVGEGAMSIYLVHRYLATI
;
A
#
# COMPACT_ATOMS: atom_id res chain seq x y z
N MET A 1 26.51 1.10 8.53
CA MET A 1 26.12 -0.32 8.40
C MET A 1 26.90 -0.95 7.26
N SER A 2 27.02 -2.28 7.19
CA SER A 2 27.59 -2.95 6.02
C SER A 2 26.63 -2.84 4.84
N LYS A 3 27.14 -2.49 3.65
CA LYS A 3 26.33 -2.38 2.42
C LYS A 3 25.65 -3.72 2.12
N PRO A 4 24.33 -3.79 1.85
CA PRO A 4 23.71 -5.02 1.37
C PRO A 4 24.38 -5.50 0.08
N ALA A 5 24.42 -6.82 -0.13
CA ALA A 5 25.09 -7.43 -1.27
C ALA A 5 24.14 -7.69 -2.44
N ILE A 6 24.63 -7.48 -3.66
CA ILE A 6 24.03 -7.97 -4.90
C ILE A 6 24.95 -9.07 -5.43
N LEU A 7 24.45 -10.30 -5.49
CA LEU A 7 25.18 -11.44 -6.03
C LEU A 7 24.77 -11.66 -7.49
N THR A 8 25.72 -11.66 -8.40
CA THR A 8 25.49 -12.04 -9.80
C THR A 8 26.27 -13.31 -10.14
N VAL A 9 25.61 -14.24 -10.83
CA VAL A 9 26.14 -15.56 -11.17
C VAL A 9 25.87 -15.84 -12.65
N ASP A 10 26.92 -16.03 -13.43
CA ASP A 10 26.83 -16.43 -14.84
C ASP A 10 28.13 -17.15 -15.20
N ASP A 11 28.03 -18.32 -15.84
CA ASP A 11 29.19 -19.13 -16.23
C ASP A 11 29.89 -18.61 -17.49
N ASP A 12 29.21 -17.81 -18.31
CA ASP A 12 29.82 -17.09 -19.42
C ASP A 12 30.67 -15.92 -18.88
N PRO A 13 32.00 -15.94 -19.06
CA PRO A 13 32.87 -14.90 -18.51
C PRO A 13 32.58 -13.49 -19.02
N MET A 14 32.09 -13.36 -20.27
CA MET A 14 31.74 -12.09 -20.88
C MET A 14 30.45 -11.54 -20.30
N VAL A 15 29.41 -12.36 -20.21
CA VAL A 15 28.12 -11.96 -19.64
C VAL A 15 28.27 -11.62 -18.16
N SER A 16 28.95 -12.49 -17.40
CA SER A 16 29.29 -12.29 -15.98
C SER A 16 30.08 -11.00 -15.74
N ALA A 17 31.00 -10.64 -16.64
CA ALA A 17 31.72 -9.37 -16.57
C ALA A 17 30.84 -8.16 -16.90
N ALA A 18 29.97 -8.28 -17.92
CA ALA A 18 29.07 -7.21 -18.34
C ALA A 18 28.08 -6.84 -17.24
N ILE A 19 27.32 -7.83 -16.72
CA ILE A 19 26.34 -7.57 -15.65
C ILE A 19 27.02 -7.03 -14.39
N SER A 20 28.16 -7.60 -13.98
CA SER A 20 28.87 -7.12 -12.79
C SER A 20 29.35 -5.69 -12.95
N ARG A 21 29.79 -5.29 -14.15
CA ARG A 21 30.19 -3.91 -14.46
C ARG A 21 29.00 -2.97 -14.39
N ASP A 22 27.89 -3.33 -15.04
CA ASP A 22 26.71 -2.46 -15.14
C ASP A 22 26.07 -2.27 -13.76
N LEU A 23 25.96 -3.35 -12.97
CA LEU A 23 25.50 -3.29 -11.58
C LEU A 23 26.43 -2.44 -10.69
N ARG A 24 27.76 -2.59 -10.81
CA ARG A 24 28.70 -1.77 -10.03
C ARG A 24 28.61 -0.29 -10.38
N ARG A 25 28.44 0.02 -11.67
CA ARG A 25 28.33 1.39 -12.17
C ARG A 25 27.11 2.10 -11.61
N ARG A 26 25.97 1.40 -11.50
CA ARG A 26 24.70 1.98 -11.06
C ARG A 26 24.50 1.91 -9.54
N TYR A 27 24.92 0.82 -8.89
CA TYR A 27 24.53 0.50 -7.50
C TYR A 27 25.72 0.42 -6.52
N GLY A 28 26.97 0.60 -6.97
CA GLY A 28 28.16 0.40 -6.12
C GLY A 28 28.28 1.34 -4.92
N ASP A 29 27.60 2.48 -4.96
CA ASP A 29 27.58 3.46 -3.87
C ASP A 29 26.76 2.97 -2.67
N ASP A 30 25.72 2.17 -2.90
CA ASP A 30 24.82 1.67 -1.85
C ASP A 30 24.99 0.16 -1.59
N TYR A 31 25.43 -0.61 -2.59
CA TYR A 31 25.49 -2.07 -2.56
C TYR A 31 26.89 -2.64 -2.80
N LEU A 32 27.15 -3.79 -2.17
CA LEU A 32 28.33 -4.61 -2.44
C LEU A 32 28.04 -5.58 -3.60
N VAL A 33 28.59 -5.33 -4.78
CA VAL A 33 28.40 -6.23 -5.94
C VAL A 33 29.41 -7.39 -5.91
N VAL A 34 28.89 -8.59 -5.64
CA VAL A 34 29.62 -9.86 -5.60
C VAL A 34 29.41 -10.61 -6.91
N ARG A 35 30.50 -11.02 -7.55
CA ARG A 35 30.47 -11.78 -8.81
C ARG A 35 30.87 -13.23 -8.54
N ALA A 36 30.12 -14.16 -9.11
CA ALA A 36 30.46 -15.58 -9.20
C ALA A 36 30.35 -16.05 -10.66
N ASN A 37 31.19 -17.03 -11.02
CA ASN A 37 31.22 -17.63 -12.35
C ASN A 37 30.71 -19.08 -12.34
N SER A 38 30.18 -19.54 -11.20
CA SER A 38 29.57 -20.87 -11.06
C SER A 38 28.67 -20.91 -9.82
N ALA A 39 27.75 -21.87 -9.79
CA ALA A 39 26.87 -22.09 -8.64
C ALA A 39 27.65 -22.41 -7.35
N ASP A 40 28.71 -23.22 -7.42
CA ASP A 40 29.53 -23.53 -6.24
C ASP A 40 30.25 -22.29 -5.68
N GLN A 41 30.75 -21.42 -6.57
CA GLN A 41 31.36 -20.16 -6.16
C GLN A 41 30.31 -19.22 -5.53
N ALA A 42 29.08 -19.22 -6.07
CA ALA A 42 27.97 -18.46 -5.53
C ALA A 42 27.58 -18.93 -4.13
N LEU A 43 27.40 -20.24 -3.91
CA LEU A 43 27.08 -20.81 -2.59
C LEU A 43 28.17 -20.53 -1.55
N ALA A 44 29.45 -20.65 -1.95
CA ALA A 44 30.57 -20.27 -1.09
C ALA A 44 30.57 -18.77 -0.74
N ALA A 45 30.19 -17.90 -1.68
CA ALA A 45 30.04 -16.48 -1.43
C ALA A 45 28.85 -16.18 -0.49
N LEU A 46 27.71 -16.81 -0.70
CA LEU A 46 26.52 -16.70 0.16
C LEU A 46 26.85 -17.12 1.60
N THR A 47 27.58 -18.23 1.76
CA THR A 47 28.03 -18.70 3.08
C THR A 47 28.92 -17.67 3.77
N LYS A 48 29.88 -17.07 3.04
CA LYS A 48 30.75 -16.02 3.58
C LYS A 48 29.99 -14.75 3.97
N LEU A 49 28.99 -14.36 3.18
CA LEU A 49 28.14 -13.20 3.48
C LEU A 49 27.26 -13.46 4.70
N ALA A 50 26.63 -14.63 4.78
CA ALA A 50 25.82 -15.04 5.93
C ALA A 50 26.64 -15.09 7.23
N LEU A 51 27.86 -15.66 7.19
CA LEU A 51 28.77 -15.70 8.33
C LEU A 51 29.24 -14.31 8.81
N ARG A 52 29.16 -13.29 7.94
CA ARG A 52 29.47 -11.90 8.28
C ARG A 52 28.23 -11.09 8.67
N SER A 53 27.07 -11.73 8.76
CA SER A 53 25.77 -11.07 8.93
C SER A 53 25.57 -9.95 7.91
N GLN A 54 26.06 -10.14 6.69
CA GLN A 54 25.92 -9.17 5.61
C GLN A 54 24.63 -9.47 4.85
N PRO A 55 23.66 -8.53 4.84
CA PRO A 55 22.38 -8.75 4.16
C PRO A 55 22.60 -8.90 2.65
N ILE A 56 21.76 -9.71 2.00
CA ILE A 56 21.80 -9.95 0.55
C ILE A 56 20.48 -9.42 -0.01
N ALA A 57 20.57 -8.44 -0.90
CA ALA A 57 19.42 -7.76 -1.47
C ALA A 57 18.88 -8.47 -2.71
N LEU A 58 19.78 -8.90 -3.60
CA LEU A 58 19.44 -9.50 -4.89
C LEU A 58 20.41 -10.61 -5.25
N ILE A 59 19.88 -11.70 -5.78
CA ILE A 59 20.63 -12.77 -6.45
C ILE A 59 20.16 -12.83 -7.90
N ALA A 60 21.04 -12.41 -8.82
CA ALA A 60 20.85 -12.53 -10.25
C ALA A 60 21.63 -13.75 -10.76
N THR A 61 20.97 -14.73 -11.36
CA THR A 61 21.65 -15.95 -11.83
C THR A 61 21.27 -16.31 -13.26
N ASP A 62 22.24 -16.78 -14.03
CA ASP A 62 21.96 -17.48 -15.28
C ASP A 62 21.21 -18.78 -15.05
N GLN A 63 20.32 -19.14 -15.99
CA GLN A 63 19.57 -20.37 -15.92
C GLN A 63 20.40 -21.61 -16.28
N ARG A 64 21.28 -21.52 -17.28
CA ARG A 64 21.98 -22.66 -17.89
C ARG A 64 23.45 -22.67 -17.53
N MET A 65 23.73 -22.96 -16.25
CA MET A 65 25.10 -23.14 -15.79
C MET A 65 25.50 -24.63 -15.69
N PRO A 66 26.76 -24.98 -15.95
CA PRO A 66 27.27 -26.34 -15.76
C PRO A 66 27.13 -26.84 -14.32
N GLY A 67 26.66 -28.07 -14.17
CA GLY A 67 26.58 -28.79 -12.88
C GLY A 67 25.36 -28.45 -12.03
N MET A 68 24.90 -27.20 -12.03
CA MET A 68 23.71 -26.75 -11.31
C MET A 68 23.05 -25.59 -12.05
N THR A 69 21.75 -25.71 -12.31
CA THR A 69 20.97 -24.66 -12.97
C THR A 69 20.76 -23.44 -12.04
N GLY A 70 20.40 -22.30 -12.62
CA GLY A 70 20.06 -21.10 -11.86
C GLY A 70 18.94 -21.33 -10.84
N ILE A 71 17.88 -22.03 -11.24
CA ILE A 71 16.76 -22.37 -10.35
C ILE A 71 17.21 -23.24 -9.17
N GLU A 72 17.99 -24.30 -9.40
CA GLU A 72 18.52 -25.14 -8.32
C GLU A 72 19.43 -24.35 -7.37
N LEU A 73 20.20 -23.39 -7.90
CA LEU A 73 21.00 -22.48 -7.09
C LEU A 73 20.12 -21.59 -6.21
N LEU A 74 19.04 -21.00 -6.77
CA LEU A 74 18.13 -20.13 -6.02
C LEU A 74 17.37 -20.89 -4.91
N GLU A 75 16.97 -22.13 -5.17
CA GLU A 75 16.37 -23.01 -4.16
C GLU A 75 17.28 -23.18 -2.94
N ARG A 76 18.57 -23.46 -3.19
CA ARG A 76 19.58 -23.61 -2.12
C ARG A 76 19.92 -22.27 -1.48
N ALA A 77 19.96 -21.19 -2.25
CA ALA A 77 20.28 -19.86 -1.74
C ALA A 77 19.26 -19.37 -0.71
N ARG A 78 18.00 -19.85 -0.77
CA ARG A 78 16.93 -19.49 0.18
C ARG A 78 17.25 -19.84 1.63
N GLU A 79 18.02 -20.90 1.87
CA GLU A 79 18.47 -21.26 3.22
C GLU A 79 19.44 -20.22 3.79
N HIS A 80 20.22 -19.57 2.93
CA HIS A 80 21.24 -18.60 3.31
C HIS A 80 20.76 -17.15 3.25
N ALA A 81 19.79 -16.85 2.38
CA ALA A 81 19.35 -15.50 2.07
C ALA A 81 17.82 -15.44 1.85
N PRO A 82 17.00 -15.77 2.87
CA PRO A 82 15.55 -15.91 2.72
C PRO A 82 14.83 -14.60 2.36
N SER A 83 15.44 -13.45 2.64
CA SER A 83 14.88 -12.13 2.28
C SER A 83 15.37 -11.60 0.94
N ALA A 84 16.32 -12.24 0.26
CA ALA A 84 16.86 -11.77 -1.00
C ALA A 84 15.84 -11.90 -2.15
N LYS A 85 15.89 -10.94 -3.07
CA LYS A 85 15.16 -11.00 -4.34
C LYS A 85 15.88 -11.88 -5.35
N TYR A 86 15.12 -12.54 -6.21
CA TYR A 86 15.63 -13.49 -7.19
C TYR A 86 15.33 -13.05 -8.62
N LEU A 87 16.40 -12.84 -9.39
CA LEU A 87 16.35 -12.49 -10.80
C LEU A 87 16.99 -13.62 -11.62
N LEU A 88 16.22 -14.22 -12.53
CA LEU A 88 16.74 -15.23 -13.45
C LEU A 88 17.12 -14.56 -14.77
N LEU A 89 18.38 -14.70 -15.19
CA LEU A 89 18.86 -14.29 -16.50
C LEU A 89 18.73 -15.49 -17.43
N THR A 90 18.00 -15.32 -18.53
CA THR A 90 17.63 -16.48 -19.35
C THR A 90 17.58 -16.17 -20.84
N ALA A 91 17.56 -17.22 -21.66
CA ALA A 91 17.35 -17.13 -23.10
C ALA A 91 15.91 -17.56 -23.45
N TYR A 92 15.47 -17.25 -24.67
CA TYR A 92 14.07 -17.45 -25.11
C TYR A 92 13.55 -18.90 -25.00
N ALA A 93 14.44 -19.89 -24.94
CA ALA A 93 14.09 -21.31 -24.88
C ALA A 93 13.67 -21.80 -23.48
N ASP A 94 13.85 -21.01 -22.43
CA ASP A 94 13.68 -21.44 -21.03
C ASP A 94 12.51 -20.73 -20.32
N THR A 95 11.68 -19.98 -21.07
CA THR A 95 10.59 -19.16 -20.49
C THR A 95 9.55 -20.02 -19.76
N GLU A 96 9.24 -21.22 -20.24
CA GLU A 96 8.34 -22.14 -19.52
C GLU A 96 8.91 -22.58 -18.16
N VAL A 97 10.23 -22.76 -18.09
CA VAL A 97 10.92 -23.15 -16.85
C VAL A 97 10.91 -21.98 -15.87
N ALA A 98 11.14 -20.75 -16.36
CA ALA A 98 11.01 -19.54 -15.56
C ALA A 98 9.58 -19.35 -15.02
N ILE A 99 8.55 -19.62 -15.83
CA ILE A 99 7.13 -19.52 -15.41
C ILE A 99 6.80 -20.56 -14.32
N ARG A 100 7.36 -21.77 -14.37
CA ARG A 100 7.18 -22.75 -13.28
C ARG A 100 7.92 -22.36 -12.02
N ALA A 101 9.18 -21.95 -12.16
CA ALA A 101 9.99 -21.41 -11.07
C ALA A 101 9.31 -20.23 -10.38
N ILE A 102 8.43 -19.53 -11.10
CA ILE A 102 7.66 -18.46 -10.51
C ILE A 102 6.78 -18.97 -9.34
N ASN A 103 6.05 -20.05 -9.58
CA ASN A 103 5.13 -20.61 -8.60
C ASN A 103 5.85 -21.49 -7.57
N ASP A 104 6.87 -22.23 -8.01
CA ASP A 104 7.47 -23.29 -7.20
C ASP A 104 8.50 -22.75 -6.19
N ILE A 105 9.33 -21.80 -6.61
CA ILE A 105 10.49 -21.35 -5.83
C ILE A 105 10.46 -19.85 -5.48
N GLY A 106 9.48 -19.10 -5.98
CA GLY A 106 9.34 -17.68 -5.65
C GLY A 106 10.28 -16.74 -6.41
N LEU A 107 10.81 -17.12 -7.59
CA LEU A 107 11.57 -16.26 -8.53
C LEU A 107 10.97 -14.85 -8.86
N ASP A 108 11.36 -13.76 -8.21
CA ASP A 108 10.71 -12.45 -8.39
C ASP A 108 10.58 -11.96 -9.84
N TYR A 109 11.61 -12.16 -10.67
CA TYR A 109 11.56 -11.77 -12.09
C TYR A 109 12.48 -12.64 -12.96
N TYR A 110 12.25 -12.64 -14.28
CA TYR A 110 13.20 -13.18 -15.25
C TYR A 110 13.47 -12.16 -16.36
N LEU A 111 14.74 -12.02 -16.75
CA LEU A 111 15.20 -11.10 -17.77
C LEU A 111 15.83 -11.87 -18.93
N LEU A 112 15.47 -11.50 -20.16
CA LEU A 112 16.03 -12.12 -21.35
C LEU A 112 17.40 -11.51 -21.70
N LYS A 113 18.34 -12.38 -22.07
CA LYS A 113 19.64 -11.98 -22.62
C LYS A 113 19.54 -11.77 -24.14
N PRO A 114 20.21 -10.75 -24.71
CA PRO A 114 20.96 -9.68 -24.05
C PRO A 114 20.03 -8.52 -23.58
N TRP A 115 20.47 -7.77 -22.57
CA TRP A 115 19.74 -6.64 -21.97
C TRP A 115 20.32 -5.27 -22.35
N ASP A 116 20.99 -5.17 -23.50
CA ASP A 116 21.59 -3.92 -23.97
C ASP A 116 20.54 -3.07 -24.71
N PRO A 117 20.41 -1.76 -24.41
CA PRO A 117 21.10 -1.01 -23.36
C PRO A 117 20.55 -1.34 -21.96
N PRO A 118 21.42 -1.45 -20.92
CA PRO A 118 20.99 -1.82 -19.57
C PRO A 118 20.02 -0.80 -18.95
N GLU A 119 20.05 0.46 -19.40
CA GLU A 119 19.15 1.52 -18.98
C GLU A 119 17.67 1.21 -19.28
N ASP A 120 17.39 0.48 -20.36
CA ASP A 120 16.03 0.20 -20.81
C ASP A 120 15.51 -1.15 -20.30
N GLN A 121 16.41 -2.12 -20.07
CA GLN A 121 16.02 -3.50 -19.78
C GLN A 121 16.45 -4.00 -18.40
N LEU A 122 17.71 -3.73 -17.99
CA LEU A 122 18.25 -4.28 -16.75
C LEU A 122 17.93 -3.41 -15.54
N PHE A 123 18.22 -2.11 -15.62
CA PHE A 123 18.10 -1.21 -14.47
C PHE A 123 16.67 -1.06 -13.97
N PRO A 124 15.63 -0.89 -14.81
CA PRO A 124 14.26 -0.79 -14.32
C PRO A 124 13.84 -2.02 -13.50
N VAL A 125 14.23 -3.22 -13.95
CA VAL A 125 13.93 -4.47 -13.24
C VAL A 125 14.70 -4.56 -11.92
N VAL A 126 15.99 -4.21 -11.92
CA VAL A 126 16.82 -4.27 -10.71
C VAL A 126 16.42 -3.19 -9.70
N ASP A 127 16.11 -1.97 -10.16
CA ASP A 127 15.58 -0.87 -9.34
C ASP A 127 14.30 -1.33 -8.62
N ASP A 128 13.33 -1.87 -9.35
CA ASP A 128 12.08 -2.41 -8.77
C ASP A 128 12.34 -3.48 -7.69
N LEU A 129 13.21 -4.45 -7.98
CA LEU A 129 13.52 -5.53 -7.04
C LEU A 129 14.25 -5.01 -5.80
N LEU A 130 15.23 -4.13 -5.96
CA LEU A 130 15.97 -3.57 -4.83
C LEU A 130 15.10 -2.68 -3.96
N ASP A 131 14.19 -1.90 -4.56
CA ASP A 131 13.21 -1.11 -3.83
C ASP A 131 12.29 -2.02 -3.01
N ASP A 132 11.70 -3.06 -3.60
CA ASP A 132 10.91 -4.04 -2.86
C ASP A 132 11.69 -4.63 -1.66
N TRP A 133 12.97 -4.96 -1.88
CA TRP A 133 13.83 -5.51 -0.84
C TRP A 133 14.05 -4.53 0.30
N ARG A 134 14.32 -3.25 -0.01
CA ARG A 134 14.55 -2.21 1.00
C ARG A 134 13.32 -2.01 1.89
N HIS A 135 12.13 -2.04 1.31
CA HIS A 135 10.87 -1.93 2.04
C HIS A 135 10.61 -3.11 2.97
N ALA A 136 10.94 -4.32 2.53
CA ALA A 136 10.77 -5.52 3.33
C ALA A 136 11.83 -5.67 4.45
N ASN A 137 12.95 -4.95 4.38
CA ASN A 137 14.10 -5.07 5.30
C ASN A 137 14.53 -3.70 5.89
N PRO A 138 13.63 -2.96 6.59
CA PRO A 138 13.90 -1.61 7.09
C PRO A 138 15.01 -1.58 8.15
N GLU A 139 15.24 -2.66 8.88
CA GLU A 139 16.33 -2.80 9.85
C GLU A 139 17.71 -2.62 9.22
N HIS A 140 17.85 -2.87 7.92
CA HIS A 140 19.11 -2.76 7.20
C HIS A 140 19.27 -1.45 6.41
N THR A 141 18.19 -0.69 6.23
CA THR A 141 18.12 0.39 5.24
C THR A 141 17.58 1.70 5.78
N SER A 142 16.95 1.70 6.96
CA SER A 142 16.31 2.87 7.54
C SER A 142 17.21 3.66 8.48
N ASP A 143 17.32 4.96 8.22
CA ASP A 143 17.90 5.92 9.15
C ASP A 143 16.83 6.66 9.99
N VAL A 144 15.55 6.61 9.58
CA VAL A 144 14.42 7.12 10.38
C VAL A 144 14.12 6.17 11.54
N ARG A 145 13.92 6.72 12.74
CA ARG A 145 13.55 5.96 13.94
C ARG A 145 12.32 6.56 14.58
N VAL A 146 11.39 5.71 15.00
CA VAL A 146 10.16 6.08 15.71
C VAL A 146 10.21 5.46 17.09
N VAL A 147 10.07 6.30 18.12
CA VAL A 147 10.11 5.89 19.52
C VAL A 147 8.76 6.23 20.14
N GLY A 148 8.07 5.26 20.73
CA GLY A 148 6.76 5.53 21.34
C GLY A 148 6.15 4.36 22.09
N ASN A 149 4.91 4.56 22.54
CA ASN A 149 4.13 3.53 23.21
C ASN A 149 3.38 2.67 22.17
N ARG A 150 3.34 1.34 22.38
CA ARG A 150 2.63 0.40 21.50
C ARG A 150 1.15 0.75 21.31
N TRP A 151 0.50 1.20 22.38
CA TRP A 151 -0.94 1.49 22.42
C TRP A 151 -1.30 2.97 22.21
N SER A 152 -0.40 3.75 21.59
CA SER A 152 -0.67 5.13 21.22
C SER A 152 -1.32 5.19 19.83
N ASP A 153 -2.47 5.86 19.76
CA ASP A 153 -3.15 6.22 18.50
C ASP A 153 -2.24 7.07 17.61
N ARG A 154 -1.54 8.07 18.18
CA ARG A 154 -0.58 8.88 17.42
C ARG A 154 0.60 8.06 16.90
N ALA A 155 1.12 7.12 17.69
CA ALA A 155 2.19 6.22 17.24
C ALA A 155 1.71 5.30 16.10
N HIS A 156 0.46 4.84 16.17
CA HIS A 156 -0.16 4.11 15.07
C HIS A 156 -0.27 4.96 13.81
N ASP A 157 -0.82 6.18 13.90
CA ASP A 157 -0.97 7.09 12.74
C ASP A 157 0.37 7.37 12.04
N ILE A 158 1.42 7.68 12.80
CA ILE A 158 2.76 7.95 12.26
C ILE A 158 3.33 6.70 11.57
N LYS A 159 3.27 5.54 12.23
CA LYS A 159 3.77 4.28 11.67
C LYS A 159 3.05 3.91 10.38
N THR A 160 1.73 4.09 10.36
CA THR A 160 0.89 3.86 9.17
C THR A 160 1.24 4.85 8.06
N PHE A 161 1.43 6.12 8.39
CA PHE A 161 1.83 7.15 7.42
C PHE A 161 3.19 6.83 6.78
N LEU A 162 4.20 6.50 7.59
CA LEU A 162 5.55 6.15 7.12
C LEU A 162 5.52 4.90 6.24
N ALA A 163 4.85 3.83 6.70
CA ALA A 163 4.73 2.58 5.95
C ALA A 163 4.05 2.79 4.60
N ARG A 164 2.93 3.53 4.56
CA ARG A 164 2.18 3.76 3.32
C ARG A 164 2.86 4.75 2.36
N ASN A 165 3.66 5.68 2.87
CA ASN A 165 4.49 6.56 2.04
C ASN A 165 5.85 5.95 1.71
N HIS A 166 6.05 4.64 1.95
CA HIS A 166 7.27 3.93 1.55
C HIS A 166 8.53 4.56 2.16
N VAL A 167 8.39 5.04 3.41
CA VAL A 167 9.50 5.56 4.21
C VAL A 167 9.91 4.45 5.18
N PRO A 168 11.06 3.77 4.97
CA PRO A 168 11.58 2.81 5.92
C PRO A 168 11.75 3.48 7.29
N TYR A 169 11.39 2.78 8.36
CA TYR A 169 11.59 3.24 9.74
C TYR A 169 11.90 2.07 10.67
N ARG A 170 12.63 2.37 11.75
CA ARG A 170 12.77 1.45 12.90
C ARG A 170 11.85 1.87 14.03
N TRP A 171 11.13 0.91 14.60
CA TRP A 171 10.26 1.11 15.75
C TRP A 171 10.97 0.71 17.04
N TYR A 172 10.88 1.57 18.07
CA TYR A 172 11.30 1.28 19.43
C TYR A 172 10.13 1.52 20.38
N ASP A 173 9.70 0.45 21.05
CA ASP A 173 8.70 0.50 22.10
C ASP A 173 9.36 0.91 23.42
N VAL A 174 8.93 2.03 24.00
CA VAL A 174 9.54 2.55 25.25
C VAL A 174 9.37 1.60 26.44
N GLU A 175 8.35 0.75 26.44
CA GLU A 175 8.12 -0.22 27.52
C GLU A 175 9.02 -1.46 27.38
N ARG A 176 9.30 -1.87 26.14
CA ARG A 176 10.00 -3.13 25.84
C ARG A 176 11.47 -2.95 25.51
N ASP A 177 11.82 -1.87 24.81
CA ASP A 177 13.14 -1.65 24.25
C ASP A 177 13.99 -0.71 25.11
N ALA A 178 15.16 -1.18 25.55
CA ALA A 178 16.10 -0.37 26.31
C ALA A 178 16.62 0.84 25.52
N GLU A 179 16.80 0.70 24.21
CA GLU A 179 17.20 1.81 23.33
C GLU A 179 16.07 2.84 23.19
N GLY A 180 14.80 2.42 23.18
CA GLY A 180 13.66 3.32 23.17
C GLY A 180 13.67 4.25 24.38
N ARG A 181 13.83 3.68 25.60
CA ARG A 181 13.97 4.47 26.84
C ARG A 181 15.14 5.43 26.80
N ARG A 182 16.32 4.95 26.39
CA ARG A 182 17.52 5.78 26.27
C ARG A 182 17.32 6.96 25.32
N LEU A 183 16.66 6.75 24.17
CA LEU A 183 16.38 7.81 23.20
C LEU A 183 15.38 8.83 23.75
N THR A 184 14.35 8.39 24.45
CA THR A 184 13.40 9.27 25.16
C THR A 184 14.10 10.14 26.20
N ASP A 185 14.97 9.54 27.03
CA ASP A 185 15.74 10.25 28.06
C ASP A 185 16.69 11.29 27.46
N LEU A 186 17.42 10.92 26.40
CA LEU A 186 18.33 11.84 25.69
C LEU A 186 17.60 13.00 25.03
N ALA A 187 16.39 12.76 24.52
CA ALA A 187 15.54 13.80 23.98
C ALA A 187 14.92 14.68 25.08
N GLY A 188 15.00 14.30 26.36
CA GLY A 188 14.27 14.97 27.44
C GLY A 188 12.77 15.01 27.15
N ALA A 189 12.23 13.92 26.60
CA ALA A 189 10.83 13.82 26.21
C ALA A 189 9.98 13.26 27.34
N ALA A 190 8.85 13.91 27.61
CA ALA A 190 7.82 13.40 28.51
C ALA A 190 6.84 12.49 27.73
N ASP A 191 5.96 11.77 28.44
CA ASP A 191 5.01 10.82 27.81
C ASP A 191 4.09 11.48 26.77
N ASN A 192 3.76 12.76 26.96
CA ASN A 192 2.94 13.55 26.02
C ASN A 192 3.72 14.03 24.78
N ASP A 193 5.04 13.94 24.78
CA ASP A 193 5.88 14.22 23.62
C ASP A 193 6.01 13.00 22.69
N LEU A 194 5.60 11.82 23.16
CA LEU A 194 5.64 10.58 22.38
C LEU A 194 4.42 10.48 21.45
N PRO A 195 4.60 9.91 20.24
CA PRO A 195 5.84 9.33 19.69
C PRO A 195 6.87 10.38 19.22
N LEU A 196 8.16 10.07 19.41
CA LEU A 196 9.26 10.81 18.78
C LEU A 196 9.54 10.25 17.39
N VAL A 197 9.81 11.14 16.43
CA VAL A 197 10.34 10.76 15.10
C VAL A 197 11.71 11.39 14.91
N LEU A 198 12.73 10.54 14.82
CA LEU A 198 14.12 10.91 14.63
C LEU A 198 14.45 10.79 13.15
N ILE A 199 14.53 11.92 12.45
CA ILE A 199 14.88 12.01 11.04
C ILE A 199 16.38 12.30 10.92
N PRO A 200 17.12 11.63 10.02
CA PRO A 200 18.54 11.90 9.79
C PRO A 200 18.75 13.35 9.37
N ASP A 201 19.77 14.01 9.93
CA ASP A 201 20.14 15.40 9.64
C ASP A 201 19.02 16.44 9.85
N GLY A 202 17.92 16.05 10.51
CA GLY A 202 16.76 16.89 10.82
C GLY A 202 16.53 17.05 12.32
N GLU A 203 15.57 17.91 12.67
CA GLU A 203 15.13 18.06 14.06
C GLU A 203 14.31 16.83 14.51
N THR A 204 14.43 16.50 15.79
CA THR A 204 13.58 15.46 16.40
C THR A 204 12.16 15.99 16.54
N LEU A 205 11.21 15.32 15.90
CA LEU A 205 9.79 15.67 15.98
C LEU A 205 9.16 15.03 17.21
N ARG A 206 8.36 15.80 17.95
CA ARG A 206 7.61 15.35 19.13
C ARG A 206 6.13 15.26 18.79
N SER A 207 5.57 14.06 18.83
CA SER A 207 4.18 13.77 18.48
C SER A 207 3.67 14.57 17.25
N PRO A 208 4.38 14.55 16.10
CA PRO A 208 4.06 15.42 14.98
C PRO A 208 2.70 15.10 14.36
N GLY A 209 2.05 16.13 13.81
CA GLY A 209 0.93 15.95 12.89
C GLY A 209 1.40 15.42 11.53
N THR A 210 0.46 14.90 10.73
CA THR A 210 0.75 14.33 9.41
C THR A 210 1.47 15.31 8.48
N LEU A 211 1.05 16.59 8.47
CA LEU A 211 1.64 17.62 7.62
C LEU A 211 3.07 17.98 8.02
N ASP A 212 3.35 18.07 9.33
CA ASP A 212 4.69 18.37 9.86
C ASP A 212 5.66 17.22 9.58
N LEU A 213 5.18 15.98 9.77
CA LEU A 213 5.93 14.78 9.44
C LEU A 213 6.25 14.71 7.95
N ALA A 214 5.26 14.91 7.08
CA ALA A 214 5.45 14.90 5.63
C ALA A 214 6.47 15.95 5.17
N SER A 215 6.35 17.17 5.69
CA SER A 215 7.25 18.28 5.34
C SER A 215 8.69 18.00 5.80
N SER A 216 8.86 17.43 6.99
CA SER A 216 10.19 17.09 7.53
C SER A 216 10.86 15.92 6.81
N LEU A 217 10.07 15.04 6.19
CA LEU A 217 10.55 13.96 5.32
C LEU A 217 10.83 14.41 3.88
N GLY A 218 10.62 15.69 3.57
CA GLY A 218 10.78 16.23 2.22
C GLY A 218 9.70 15.77 1.23
N LEU A 219 8.58 15.24 1.71
CA LEU A 219 7.44 14.90 0.86
C LEU A 219 6.80 16.20 0.34
N ARG A 220 6.30 16.18 -0.90
CA ARG A 220 5.65 17.34 -1.51
C ARG A 220 4.29 17.56 -0.85
N THR A 221 4.17 18.61 -0.05
CA THR A 221 2.94 18.99 0.67
C THR A 221 2.22 20.20 0.07
N ARG A 222 2.78 20.81 -0.98
CA ARG A 222 2.22 21.99 -1.67
C ARG A 222 2.28 21.79 -3.19
N ALA A 223 1.25 22.28 -3.87
CA ALA A 223 1.23 22.38 -5.32
C ALA A 223 2.19 23.48 -5.79
N GLU A 224 2.86 23.28 -6.92
CA GLU A 224 3.80 24.26 -7.48
C GLU A 224 3.09 25.33 -8.33
N GLN A 225 1.96 24.99 -8.93
CA GLN A 225 1.24 25.87 -9.85
C GLN A 225 -0.04 26.43 -9.22
N PRO A 226 -0.42 27.67 -9.57
CA PRO A 226 -1.67 28.26 -9.08
C PRO A 226 -2.91 27.72 -9.80
N LEU A 227 -2.75 27.14 -11.00
CA LEU A 227 -3.85 26.62 -11.83
C LEU A 227 -3.40 25.37 -12.59
N TYR A 228 -4.25 24.35 -12.61
CA TYR A 228 -4.05 23.10 -13.36
C TYR A 228 -5.15 22.88 -14.41
N ASP A 229 -4.87 22.07 -15.42
CA ASP A 229 -5.91 21.59 -16.35
C ASP A 229 -6.82 20.58 -15.64
N VAL A 230 -6.24 19.73 -14.79
CA VAL A 230 -6.97 18.76 -13.99
C VAL A 230 -6.41 18.62 -12.58
N CYS A 231 -7.28 18.74 -11.60
CA CYS A 231 -7.02 18.37 -10.21
C CYS A 231 -7.69 17.02 -9.92
N ILE A 232 -6.96 16.10 -9.30
CA ILE A 232 -7.45 14.77 -8.92
C ILE A 232 -7.43 14.71 -7.39
N VAL A 233 -8.58 14.46 -6.77
CA VAL A 233 -8.69 14.36 -5.31
C VAL A 233 -8.80 12.90 -4.92
N GLY A 234 -7.74 12.36 -4.32
CA GLY A 234 -7.58 10.97 -3.90
C GLY A 234 -6.49 10.24 -4.67
N GLY A 235 -5.50 9.72 -3.97
CA GLY A 235 -4.37 8.95 -4.50
C GLY A 235 -4.60 7.43 -4.54
N GLY A 236 -5.86 6.97 -4.63
CA GLY A 236 -6.18 5.55 -4.83
C GLY A 236 -5.95 5.08 -6.28
N PRO A 237 -6.26 3.81 -6.62
CA PRO A 237 -6.04 3.28 -7.97
C PRO A 237 -6.69 4.10 -9.10
N ALA A 238 -7.90 4.63 -8.87
CA ALA A 238 -8.57 5.50 -9.83
C ALA A 238 -7.83 6.83 -10.04
N GLY A 239 -7.45 7.51 -8.95
CA GLY A 239 -6.75 8.79 -9.04
C GLY A 239 -5.33 8.67 -9.57
N LEU A 240 -4.60 7.62 -9.19
CA LEU A 240 -3.26 7.34 -9.73
C LEU A 240 -3.32 7.05 -11.23
N ALA A 241 -4.30 6.24 -11.68
CA ALA A 241 -4.50 5.98 -13.10
C ALA A 241 -4.86 7.26 -13.87
N ALA A 242 -5.78 8.08 -13.33
CA ALA A 242 -6.12 9.38 -13.91
C ALA A 242 -4.88 10.28 -14.02
N GLY A 243 -4.03 10.31 -12.99
CA GLY A 243 -2.81 11.11 -12.97
C GLY A 243 -1.79 10.68 -14.01
N VAL A 244 -1.58 9.36 -14.17
CA VAL A 244 -0.72 8.81 -15.22
C VAL A 244 -1.21 9.23 -16.60
N TYR A 245 -2.49 9.02 -16.89
CA TYR A 245 -3.05 9.30 -18.21
C TYR A 245 -3.03 10.81 -18.51
N ALA A 246 -3.49 11.64 -17.58
CA ALA A 246 -3.53 13.10 -17.75
C ALA A 246 -2.15 13.68 -18.04
N ALA A 247 -1.15 13.33 -17.23
CA ALA A 247 0.21 13.82 -17.44
C ALA A 247 0.83 13.28 -18.73
N SER A 248 0.58 12.01 -19.08
CA SER A 248 1.08 11.44 -20.34
C SER A 248 0.48 12.08 -21.59
N GLU A 249 -0.74 12.63 -21.48
CA GLU A 249 -1.44 13.35 -22.56
C GLU A 249 -1.15 14.86 -22.55
N GLY A 250 -0.24 15.32 -21.68
CA GLY A 250 0.28 16.69 -21.65
C GLY A 250 -0.57 17.68 -20.84
N LEU A 251 -1.51 17.21 -20.02
CA LEU A 251 -2.27 18.07 -19.11
C LEU A 251 -1.43 18.44 -17.89
N SER A 252 -1.46 19.71 -17.49
CA SER A 252 -0.96 20.12 -16.17
C SER A 252 -1.83 19.45 -15.09
N THR A 253 -1.22 18.58 -14.30
CA THR A 253 -1.94 17.61 -13.44
C THR A 253 -1.44 17.65 -12.02
N VAL A 254 -2.37 17.73 -11.06
CA VAL A 254 -2.09 17.58 -9.63
C VAL A 254 -2.99 16.51 -9.01
N ILE A 255 -2.40 15.66 -8.18
CA ILE A 255 -3.10 14.64 -7.37
C ILE A 255 -2.96 15.07 -5.90
N VAL A 256 -4.09 15.27 -5.23
CA VAL A 256 -4.14 15.64 -3.82
C VAL A 256 -4.54 14.41 -3.01
N GLU A 257 -3.67 14.00 -2.09
CA GLU A 257 -3.85 12.84 -1.23
C GLU A 257 -3.71 13.23 0.25
N ARG A 258 -4.66 12.79 1.06
CA ARG A 258 -4.73 13.14 2.49
C ARG A 258 -3.64 12.48 3.32
N GLU A 259 -3.30 11.25 2.99
CA GLU A 259 -2.39 10.42 3.79
C GLU A 259 -1.25 9.91 2.94
N ALA A 260 -1.54 8.96 2.07
CA ALA A 260 -0.54 8.24 1.32
C ALA A 260 -1.15 7.61 0.06
N PRO A 261 -0.41 7.54 -1.06
CA PRO A 261 -0.85 6.87 -2.26
C PRO A 261 -1.29 5.42 -2.03
N GLY A 262 -2.20 4.95 -2.87
CA GLY A 262 -2.76 3.59 -2.88
C GLY A 262 -4.17 3.47 -2.33
N GLY A 263 -4.66 4.46 -1.56
CA GLY A 263 -5.99 4.42 -0.95
C GLY A 263 -6.25 3.12 -0.18
N GLN A 264 -7.49 2.62 -0.19
CA GLN A 264 -7.82 1.32 0.43
C GLN A 264 -7.10 0.13 -0.21
N ALA A 265 -6.88 0.18 -1.53
CA ALA A 265 -6.20 -0.90 -2.23
C ALA A 265 -4.78 -1.08 -1.70
N GLY A 266 -4.10 0.00 -1.30
CA GLY A 266 -2.77 0.00 -0.68
C GLY A 266 -2.64 -0.88 0.56
N LEU A 267 -3.75 -1.12 1.28
CA LEU A 267 -3.78 -1.99 2.46
C LEU A 267 -3.88 -3.49 2.09
N SER A 268 -4.10 -3.82 0.82
CA SER A 268 -4.26 -5.20 0.39
C SER A 268 -2.92 -5.95 0.42
N ALA A 269 -2.88 -7.05 1.17
CA ALA A 269 -1.72 -7.93 1.26
C ALA A 269 -1.41 -8.65 -0.07
N ALA A 270 -2.41 -8.88 -0.92
CA ALA A 270 -2.24 -9.50 -2.23
C ALA A 270 -3.40 -9.18 -3.16
N ILE A 271 -3.07 -8.78 -4.40
CA ILE A 271 -3.99 -8.58 -5.51
C ILE A 271 -3.61 -9.60 -6.60
N GLU A 272 -4.24 -10.77 -6.55
CA GLU A 272 -3.96 -11.88 -7.48
C GLU A 272 -4.72 -11.77 -8.82
N ASN A 273 -5.72 -10.89 -8.89
CA ASN A 273 -6.64 -10.78 -10.03
C ASN A 273 -6.42 -9.50 -10.86
N TYR A 274 -5.24 -8.91 -10.81
CA TYR A 274 -4.87 -7.74 -11.61
C TYR A 274 -4.07 -8.18 -12.85
N LEU A 275 -4.58 -7.86 -14.03
CA LEU A 275 -4.00 -8.28 -15.30
C LEU A 275 -2.58 -7.75 -15.45
N GLY A 276 -1.67 -8.59 -15.95
CA GLY A 276 -0.26 -8.26 -16.16
C GLY A 276 0.69 -8.70 -15.03
N PHE A 277 0.16 -9.13 -13.88
CA PHE A 277 0.98 -9.59 -12.74
C PHE A 277 0.68 -11.07 -12.44
N PRO A 278 1.44 -12.01 -13.01
CA PRO A 278 1.14 -13.44 -12.92
C PRO A 278 1.21 -14.01 -11.49
N ARG A 279 1.97 -13.37 -10.60
CA ARG A 279 2.05 -13.71 -9.17
C ARG A 279 1.08 -12.91 -8.29
N GLY A 280 0.31 -12.01 -8.90
CA GLY A 280 -0.22 -10.86 -8.22
C GLY A 280 0.87 -9.92 -7.71
N LEU A 281 0.44 -8.90 -6.98
CA LEU A 281 1.29 -7.93 -6.30
C LEU A 281 0.59 -7.42 -5.05
N THR A 282 1.31 -6.75 -4.16
CA THR A 282 0.67 -6.08 -3.02
C THR A 282 -0.02 -4.80 -3.50
N GLY A 283 -1.00 -4.32 -2.72
CA GLY A 283 -1.63 -3.04 -3.00
C GLY A 283 -0.66 -1.86 -2.93
N SER A 284 0.29 -1.92 -1.99
CA SER A 284 1.32 -0.90 -1.80
C SER A 284 2.25 -0.82 -3.01
N ASP A 285 2.69 -1.98 -3.51
CA ASP A 285 3.54 -2.10 -4.71
C ASP A 285 2.83 -1.51 -5.96
N LEU A 286 1.55 -1.87 -6.16
CA LEU A 286 0.76 -1.29 -7.26
C LEU A 286 0.71 0.25 -7.18
N ALA A 287 0.52 0.80 -5.98
CA ALA A 287 0.44 2.23 -5.76
C ALA A 287 1.79 2.92 -6.02
N GLN A 288 2.89 2.36 -5.49
CA GLN A 288 4.23 2.90 -5.66
C GLN A 288 4.62 2.96 -7.14
N ARG A 289 4.39 1.88 -7.90
CA ARG A 289 4.65 1.83 -9.34
C ARG A 289 3.86 2.90 -10.09
N ALA A 290 2.58 3.09 -9.73
CA ALA A 290 1.74 4.10 -10.37
C ALA A 290 2.19 5.54 -10.02
N VAL A 291 2.64 5.79 -8.78
CA VAL A 291 3.21 7.09 -8.38
C VAL A 291 4.49 7.39 -9.16
N ALA A 292 5.39 6.41 -9.29
CA ALA A 292 6.61 6.55 -10.07
C ALA A 292 6.30 6.87 -11.54
N GLN A 293 5.31 6.18 -12.12
CA GLN A 293 4.86 6.43 -13.49
C GLN A 293 4.26 7.83 -13.67
N ALA A 294 3.36 8.26 -12.76
CA ALA A 294 2.74 9.57 -12.81
C ALA A 294 3.77 10.69 -12.68
N SER A 295 4.71 10.53 -11.73
CA SER A 295 5.80 11.49 -11.50
C SER A 295 6.73 11.61 -12.71
N ARG A 296 7.04 10.48 -13.37
CA ARG A 296 7.86 10.46 -14.60
C ARG A 296 7.22 11.28 -15.73
N PHE A 297 5.89 11.29 -15.83
CA PHE A 297 5.16 12.10 -16.81
C PHE A 297 4.93 13.56 -16.38
N GLY A 298 5.28 13.92 -15.15
CA GLY A 298 5.15 15.28 -14.64
C GLY A 298 3.87 15.57 -13.85
N ALA A 299 3.10 14.55 -13.47
CA ALA A 299 2.01 14.74 -12.51
C ALA A 299 2.57 15.12 -11.14
N GLU A 300 2.01 16.15 -10.51
CA GLU A 300 2.38 16.53 -9.16
C GLU A 300 1.59 15.72 -8.13
N MET A 301 2.27 15.00 -7.24
CA MET A 301 1.64 14.35 -6.09
C MET A 301 1.79 15.26 -4.86
N VAL A 302 0.67 15.74 -4.33
CA VAL A 302 0.60 16.53 -3.09
C VAL A 302 0.01 15.66 -1.99
N VAL A 303 0.83 15.27 -1.02
CA VAL A 303 0.43 14.38 0.09
C VAL A 303 0.20 15.17 1.39
N ALA A 304 -0.39 14.50 2.39
CA ALA A 304 -0.68 15.07 3.71
C ALA A 304 -1.62 16.28 3.68
N ARG A 305 -2.51 16.37 2.67
CA ARG A 305 -3.48 17.47 2.53
C ARG A 305 -4.90 16.94 2.42
N SER A 306 -5.73 17.28 3.41
CA SER A 306 -7.17 17.04 3.36
C SER A 306 -7.85 18.09 2.48
N VAL A 307 -8.74 17.64 1.61
CA VAL A 307 -9.70 18.52 0.91
C VAL A 307 -10.95 18.65 1.76
N VAL A 308 -11.37 19.89 2.01
CA VAL A 308 -12.50 20.21 2.91
C VAL A 308 -13.65 20.93 2.20
N GLY A 309 -13.45 21.37 0.96
CA GLY A 309 -14.49 22.07 0.20
C GLY A 309 -14.22 22.11 -1.30
N LEU A 310 -15.29 22.36 -2.04
CA LEU A 310 -15.30 22.57 -3.49
C LEU A 310 -16.13 23.80 -3.82
N GLU A 311 -15.55 24.72 -4.58
CA GLU A 311 -16.23 25.90 -5.10
C GLU A 311 -16.11 25.98 -6.62
N SER A 312 -17.16 26.43 -7.31
CA SER A 312 -17.07 26.79 -8.72
C SER A 312 -16.85 28.30 -8.85
N ARG A 313 -15.80 28.69 -9.58
CA ARG A 313 -15.37 30.08 -9.76
C ARG A 313 -15.21 30.39 -11.25
N GLY A 314 -16.32 30.73 -11.91
CA GLY A 314 -16.30 31.00 -13.35
C GLY A 314 -15.89 29.76 -14.15
N PRO A 315 -14.80 29.80 -14.93
CA PRO A 315 -14.36 28.66 -15.75
C PRO A 315 -13.53 27.62 -14.98
N VAL A 316 -13.29 27.81 -13.69
CA VAL A 316 -12.45 26.91 -12.86
C VAL A 316 -13.19 26.40 -11.63
N HIS A 317 -12.67 25.33 -11.06
CA HIS A 317 -13.09 24.75 -9.78
C HIS A 317 -11.96 24.95 -8.77
N ALA A 318 -12.28 25.51 -7.61
CA ALA A 318 -11.36 25.69 -6.50
C ALA A 318 -11.57 24.57 -5.46
N VAL A 319 -10.49 23.83 -5.19
CA VAL A 319 -10.41 22.78 -4.18
C VAL A 319 -9.81 23.38 -2.92
N LEU A 320 -10.60 23.42 -1.84
CA LEU A 320 -10.20 24.04 -0.58
C LEU A 320 -9.48 23.04 0.31
N LEU A 321 -8.30 23.41 0.81
CA LEU A 321 -7.48 22.55 1.67
C LEU A 321 -7.65 22.89 3.15
N GLU A 322 -7.55 21.88 4.01
CA GLU A 322 -7.57 22.06 5.46
C GLU A 322 -6.43 22.95 5.96
N GLY A 323 -6.71 23.80 6.95
CA GLY A 323 -5.75 24.72 7.55
C GLY A 323 -5.55 26.02 6.75
N SER A 324 -5.16 25.92 5.49
CA SER A 324 -5.10 27.05 4.54
C SER A 324 -4.72 26.59 3.13
N GLY A 325 -5.01 27.43 2.14
CA GLY A 325 -4.64 27.23 0.73
C GLY A 325 -5.75 26.59 -0.10
N GLU A 326 -5.60 26.73 -1.42
CA GLU A 326 -6.53 26.20 -2.41
C GLU A 326 -5.76 25.80 -3.66
N ILE A 327 -6.37 24.93 -4.46
CA ILE A 327 -5.87 24.53 -5.78
C ILE A 327 -6.98 24.80 -6.78
N GLU A 328 -6.71 25.62 -7.78
CA GLU A 328 -7.65 25.86 -8.88
C GLU A 328 -7.36 24.91 -10.04
N ALA A 329 -8.42 24.39 -10.66
CA ALA A 329 -8.31 23.58 -11.86
C ALA A 329 -9.47 23.80 -12.83
N ARG A 330 -9.19 23.68 -14.14
CA ARG A 330 -10.24 23.73 -15.17
C ARG A 330 -11.21 22.55 -15.09
N SER A 331 -10.73 21.40 -14.61
CA SER A 331 -11.52 20.20 -14.38
C SER A 331 -11.11 19.50 -13.09
N LEU A 332 -12.01 18.71 -12.51
CA LEU A 332 -11.79 17.99 -11.26
C LEU A 332 -12.16 16.51 -11.40
N ILE A 333 -11.37 15.62 -10.83
CA ILE A 333 -11.69 14.20 -10.69
C ILE A 333 -11.77 13.85 -9.21
N VAL A 334 -12.95 13.48 -8.75
CA VAL A 334 -13.22 12.94 -7.43
C VAL A 334 -12.88 11.46 -7.44
N ALA A 335 -11.76 11.10 -6.83
CA ALA A 335 -11.25 9.72 -6.72
C ALA A 335 -10.99 9.34 -5.24
N THR A 336 -11.77 9.91 -4.32
CA THR A 336 -11.60 9.75 -2.86
C THR A 336 -11.98 8.37 -2.33
N GLY A 337 -12.52 7.51 -3.20
CA GLY A 337 -12.91 6.14 -2.87
C GLY A 337 -13.88 6.07 -1.70
N VAL A 338 -13.66 5.06 -0.85
CA VAL A 338 -14.48 4.77 0.32
C VAL A 338 -13.59 4.50 1.53
N SER A 339 -14.15 4.62 2.73
CA SER A 339 -13.53 4.20 3.99
C SER A 339 -14.36 3.13 4.66
N TYR A 340 -13.75 2.31 5.52
CA TYR A 340 -14.50 1.31 6.26
C TYR A 340 -15.55 1.96 7.14
N ARG A 341 -16.74 1.35 7.18
CA ARG A 341 -17.82 1.73 8.07
C ARG A 341 -17.38 1.46 9.51
N SER A 342 -17.56 2.45 10.38
CA SER A 342 -17.39 2.25 11.82
C SER A 342 -18.41 1.23 12.32
N LEU A 343 -17.98 0.44 13.30
CA LEU A 343 -18.87 -0.49 13.97
C LEU A 343 -19.48 0.25 15.16
N ASP A 344 -20.80 0.46 15.13
CA ASP A 344 -21.54 1.10 16.20
C ASP A 344 -21.71 0.13 17.38
N VAL A 345 -20.73 0.15 18.29
CA VAL A 345 -20.63 -0.71 19.47
C VAL A 345 -20.16 0.13 20.64
N ASP A 346 -20.83 -0.03 21.77
CA ASP A 346 -20.51 0.68 23.00
C ASP A 346 -19.06 0.47 23.42
N GLY A 347 -18.36 1.58 23.70
CA GLY A 347 -16.96 1.59 24.11
C GLY A 347 -15.94 1.43 22.97
N LEU A 348 -16.36 1.07 21.75
CA LEU A 348 -15.43 0.79 20.65
C LEU A 348 -14.66 2.02 20.15
N ALA A 349 -15.34 3.16 20.03
CA ALA A 349 -14.75 4.38 19.46
C ALA A 349 -13.49 4.85 20.21
N GLY A 350 -13.46 4.68 21.54
CA GLY A 350 -12.34 5.07 22.41
C GLY A 350 -11.07 4.24 22.24
N PHE A 351 -11.15 3.10 21.55
CA PHE A 351 -10.01 2.19 21.33
C PHE A 351 -9.50 2.19 19.88
N THR A 352 -10.01 3.07 19.02
CA THR A 352 -9.51 3.21 17.64
C THR A 352 -8.03 3.60 17.64
N GLY A 353 -7.19 2.83 16.96
CA GLY A 353 -5.73 3.00 16.99
C GLY A 353 -5.05 2.44 18.24
N ARG A 354 -5.82 2.03 19.26
CA ARG A 354 -5.38 1.51 20.57
C ARG A 354 -5.92 0.08 20.82
N GLY A 355 -5.84 -0.77 19.81
CA GLY A 355 -6.35 -2.14 19.82
C GLY A 355 -7.53 -2.39 18.87
N VAL A 356 -8.22 -1.34 18.39
CA VAL A 356 -9.24 -1.44 17.34
C VAL A 356 -8.74 -0.79 16.05
N TYR A 357 -8.79 -1.52 14.94
CA TYR A 357 -8.25 -1.12 13.64
C TYR A 357 -9.24 -1.39 12.50
N TYR A 358 -9.20 -0.55 11.47
CA TYR A 358 -10.06 -0.65 10.28
C TYR A 358 -9.20 -0.97 9.05
N GLY A 359 -9.32 -2.19 8.54
CA GLY A 359 -8.31 -2.75 7.63
C GLY A 359 -7.10 -3.32 8.40
N ALA A 360 -6.15 -3.92 7.69
CA ALA A 360 -4.91 -4.44 8.27
C ALA A 360 -3.71 -4.07 7.37
N THR A 361 -2.67 -3.48 7.94
CA THR A 361 -1.40 -3.15 7.25
C THR A 361 -0.28 -4.11 7.64
N ALA A 362 0.81 -4.08 6.86
CA ALA A 362 2.02 -4.83 7.19
C ALA A 362 2.64 -4.42 8.54
N SER A 363 2.46 -3.16 8.95
CA SER A 363 2.98 -2.64 10.23
C SER A 363 2.27 -3.24 11.45
N GLU A 364 0.97 -3.52 11.36
CA GLU A 364 0.26 -4.19 12.46
C GLU A 364 0.58 -5.68 12.52
N ALA A 365 0.79 -6.32 11.35
CA ALA A 365 1.04 -7.76 11.29
C ALA A 365 2.28 -8.20 12.09
N SER A 366 3.34 -7.38 12.14
CA SER A 366 4.52 -7.68 12.98
C SER A 366 4.28 -7.44 14.48
N GLN A 367 3.28 -6.62 14.83
CA GLN A 367 2.99 -6.26 16.22
C GLN A 367 2.09 -7.27 16.91
N VAL A 368 1.30 -8.07 16.18
CA VAL A 368 0.40 -9.07 16.75
C VAL A 368 1.10 -10.39 17.16
N GLN A 369 2.44 -10.41 17.11
CA GLN A 369 3.22 -11.60 17.41
C GLN A 369 2.88 -12.14 18.81
N ASP A 370 2.63 -13.45 18.88
CA ASP A 370 2.25 -14.20 20.09
C ASP A 370 0.89 -13.84 20.73
N ASP A 371 0.15 -12.87 20.18
CA ASP A 371 -1.17 -12.45 20.66
C ASP A 371 -2.33 -13.21 19.96
N GLU A 372 -3.50 -13.25 20.61
CA GLU A 372 -4.76 -13.64 19.97
C GLU A 372 -5.41 -12.42 19.29
N VAL A 373 -5.85 -12.60 18.04
CA VAL A 373 -6.36 -11.52 17.18
C VAL A 373 -7.80 -11.79 16.75
N TYR A 374 -8.66 -10.79 16.83
CA TYR A 374 -10.04 -10.87 16.35
C TYR A 374 -10.22 -10.11 15.04
N VAL A 375 -10.92 -10.71 14.08
CA VAL A 375 -11.25 -10.10 12.78
C VAL A 375 -12.75 -10.14 12.59
N VAL A 376 -13.39 -9.01 12.31
CA VAL A 376 -14.83 -8.92 12.04
C VAL A 376 -15.06 -8.73 10.54
N GLY A 377 -15.70 -9.70 9.90
CA GLY A 377 -16.07 -9.60 8.49
C GLY A 377 -16.23 -10.97 7.82
N ALA A 378 -16.94 -10.99 6.69
CA ALA A 378 -17.26 -12.23 5.96
C ALA A 378 -16.87 -12.20 4.47
N ALA A 379 -16.37 -11.06 3.97
CA ALA A 379 -15.99 -10.88 2.57
C ALA A 379 -14.50 -11.14 2.34
N ASN A 380 -14.06 -11.10 1.07
CA ASN A 380 -12.69 -11.41 0.66
C ASN A 380 -11.61 -10.66 1.45
N SER A 381 -11.79 -9.35 1.70
CA SER A 381 -10.80 -8.54 2.43
C SER A 381 -10.58 -9.05 3.86
N ALA A 382 -11.65 -9.45 4.55
CA ALA A 382 -11.55 -10.02 5.90
C ALA A 382 -10.82 -11.36 5.88
N GLY A 383 -11.10 -12.21 4.89
CA GLY A 383 -10.43 -13.50 4.73
C GLY A 383 -8.94 -13.40 4.40
N GLN A 384 -8.56 -12.48 3.51
CA GLN A 384 -7.16 -12.20 3.19
C GLN A 384 -6.40 -11.63 4.39
N ALA A 385 -7.02 -10.71 5.14
CA ALA A 385 -6.43 -10.17 6.36
C ALA A 385 -6.24 -11.26 7.42
N ALA A 386 -7.24 -12.12 7.63
CA ALA A 386 -7.14 -13.23 8.57
C ALA A 386 -5.98 -14.18 8.22
N LEU A 387 -5.82 -14.55 6.95
CA LEU A 387 -4.70 -15.37 6.48
C LEU A 387 -3.34 -14.66 6.66
N ASN A 388 -3.26 -13.35 6.40
CA ASN A 388 -2.05 -12.57 6.60
C ASN A 388 -1.63 -12.54 8.07
N LEU A 389 -2.56 -12.16 8.95
CA LEU A 389 -2.35 -12.05 10.40
C LEU A 389 -2.01 -13.41 11.03
N ALA A 390 -2.60 -14.49 10.54
CA ALA A 390 -2.36 -15.86 11.02
C ALA A 390 -0.93 -16.37 10.78
N ARG A 391 -0.10 -15.65 10.01
CA ARG A 391 1.34 -15.92 9.86
C ARG A 391 2.17 -15.43 11.05
N TYR A 392 1.63 -14.50 11.84
CA TYR A 392 2.34 -13.82 12.93
C TYR A 392 1.65 -14.02 14.29
N ALA A 393 0.32 -13.97 14.31
CA ALA A 393 -0.48 -14.15 15.51
C ALA A 393 -0.41 -15.59 16.03
N LYS A 394 -0.54 -15.76 17.34
CA LYS A 394 -0.73 -17.08 17.96
C LYS A 394 -2.01 -17.76 17.47
N ARG A 395 -3.07 -16.95 17.31
CA ARG A 395 -4.39 -17.40 16.84
C ARG A 395 -5.16 -16.22 16.25
N VAL A 396 -5.92 -16.47 15.20
CA VAL A 396 -6.89 -15.51 14.63
C VAL A 396 -8.31 -16.05 14.79
N VAL A 397 -9.21 -15.25 15.34
CA VAL A 397 -10.64 -15.56 15.47
C VAL A 397 -11.42 -14.69 14.49
N LEU A 398 -11.94 -15.29 13.42
CA LEU A 398 -12.75 -14.64 12.40
C LEU A 398 -14.23 -14.66 12.79
N LEU A 399 -14.75 -13.51 13.18
CA LEU A 399 -16.13 -13.28 13.60
C LEU A 399 -17.01 -12.93 12.39
N VAL A 400 -18.03 -13.76 12.16
CA VAL A 400 -18.92 -13.68 11.01
C VAL A 400 -20.36 -13.56 11.50
N ARG A 401 -21.06 -12.48 11.13
CA ARG A 401 -22.49 -12.30 11.49
C ARG A 401 -23.42 -13.31 10.80
N GLY A 402 -23.06 -13.70 9.57
CA GLY A 402 -23.81 -14.66 8.77
C GLY A 402 -23.65 -16.10 9.26
N GLU A 403 -24.39 -17.02 8.63
CA GLU A 403 -24.34 -18.44 8.98
C GLU A 403 -23.10 -19.16 8.42
N SER A 404 -22.51 -18.61 7.36
CA SER A 404 -21.31 -19.14 6.70
C SER A 404 -20.54 -18.04 5.96
N LEU A 405 -19.30 -18.36 5.56
CA LEU A 405 -18.47 -17.52 4.69
C LEU A 405 -18.91 -17.57 3.21
N GLU A 406 -19.66 -18.59 2.81
CA GLU A 406 -19.97 -18.92 1.40
C GLU A 406 -20.82 -17.87 0.68
N SER A 407 -21.53 -17.03 1.44
CA SER A 407 -22.40 -15.98 0.89
C SER A 407 -21.64 -14.84 0.20
N SER A 408 -20.41 -14.54 0.63
CA SER A 408 -19.68 -13.34 0.19
C SER A 408 -18.17 -13.52 0.02
N MET A 409 -17.60 -14.63 0.51
CA MET A 409 -16.18 -14.94 0.34
C MET A 409 -15.95 -15.90 -0.84
N SER A 410 -14.89 -15.66 -1.60
CA SER A 410 -14.47 -16.54 -2.70
C SER A 410 -14.04 -17.92 -2.21
N ARG A 411 -14.38 -18.97 -2.96
CA ARG A 411 -14.18 -20.37 -2.57
C ARG A 411 -12.73 -20.70 -2.18
N TYR A 412 -11.74 -20.19 -2.94
CA TYR A 412 -10.33 -20.46 -2.64
C TYR A 412 -9.89 -19.92 -1.26
N LEU A 413 -10.44 -18.77 -0.82
CA LEU A 413 -10.14 -18.21 0.50
C LEU A 413 -10.78 -19.06 1.59
N ILE A 414 -12.03 -19.48 1.40
CA ILE A 414 -12.71 -20.38 2.33
C ILE A 414 -11.90 -21.66 2.52
N ASP A 415 -11.42 -22.26 1.43
CA ASP A 415 -10.63 -23.49 1.48
C ASP A 415 -9.28 -23.27 2.18
N LYS A 416 -8.59 -22.13 1.95
CA LYS A 416 -7.35 -21.76 2.65
C LYS A 416 -7.58 -21.54 4.15
N ILE A 417 -8.63 -20.79 4.53
CA ILE A 417 -8.98 -20.47 5.91
C ILE A 417 -9.34 -21.73 6.69
N THR A 418 -10.18 -22.60 6.11
CA THR A 418 -10.64 -23.83 6.77
C THR A 418 -9.50 -24.82 7.02
N LYS A 419 -8.43 -24.76 6.21
CA LYS A 419 -7.23 -25.60 6.37
C LYS A 419 -6.20 -25.00 7.32
N ALA A 420 -6.32 -23.72 7.69
CA ALA A 420 -5.34 -23.05 8.54
C ALA A 420 -5.59 -23.38 10.02
N PRO A 421 -4.66 -24.09 10.71
CA PRO A 421 -4.88 -24.50 12.10
C PRO A 421 -4.86 -23.34 13.10
N THR A 422 -4.29 -22.19 12.70
CA THR A 422 -4.21 -20.97 13.50
C THR A 422 -5.44 -20.08 13.38
N ILE A 423 -6.42 -20.42 12.53
CA ILE A 423 -7.64 -19.64 12.32
C ILE A 423 -8.86 -20.39 12.85
N GLU A 424 -9.60 -19.74 13.75
CA GLU A 424 -10.94 -20.17 14.17
C GLU A 424 -12.00 -19.29 13.48
N VAL A 425 -13.02 -19.91 12.89
CA VAL A 425 -14.17 -19.18 12.33
C VAL A 425 -15.36 -19.30 13.27
N ARG A 426 -15.89 -18.17 13.74
CA ARG A 426 -17.13 -18.11 14.53
C ARG A 426 -18.25 -17.47 13.74
N CYS A 427 -19.11 -18.31 13.18
CA CYS A 427 -20.34 -17.89 12.50
C CYS A 427 -21.40 -17.41 13.49
N ARG A 428 -22.38 -16.66 12.99
CA ARG A 428 -23.48 -16.05 13.74
C ARG A 428 -23.01 -15.27 14.97
N THR A 429 -21.79 -14.73 14.96
CA THR A 429 -21.20 -14.05 16.10
C THR A 429 -20.96 -12.58 15.76
N GLU A 430 -21.29 -11.68 16.68
CA GLU A 430 -21.02 -10.25 16.55
C GLU A 430 -20.42 -9.65 17.81
N VAL A 431 -19.64 -8.59 17.65
CA VAL A 431 -19.12 -7.80 18.77
C VAL A 431 -20.23 -6.84 19.21
N VAL A 432 -20.55 -6.85 20.51
CA VAL A 432 -21.60 -6.00 21.12
C VAL A 432 -21.08 -5.10 22.24
N GLY A 433 -19.80 -5.23 22.61
CA GLY A 433 -19.15 -4.34 23.58
C GLY A 433 -17.64 -4.46 23.55
N CYS A 434 -16.95 -3.41 23.97
CA CYS A 434 -15.51 -3.35 24.15
C CYS A 434 -15.18 -2.81 25.55
N ARG A 435 -14.10 -3.32 26.17
CA ARG A 435 -13.59 -2.80 27.45
C ARG A 435 -12.07 -2.74 27.48
N GLY A 436 -11.54 -1.88 28.35
CA GLY A 436 -10.13 -1.76 28.67
C GLY A 436 -9.79 -0.40 29.27
N ASP A 437 -8.57 -0.26 29.79
CA ASP A 437 -8.03 0.98 30.36
C ASP A 437 -6.89 1.48 29.47
N GLY A 438 -7.10 2.65 28.83
CA GLY A 438 -6.16 3.23 27.85
C GLY A 438 -6.09 2.51 26.49
N HIS A 439 -6.35 1.20 26.42
CA HIS A 439 -6.33 0.36 25.21
C HIS A 439 -7.35 -0.77 25.31
N LEU A 440 -7.61 -1.48 24.20
CA LEU A 440 -8.54 -2.63 24.19
C LEU A 440 -7.97 -3.80 25.00
N GLU A 441 -8.75 -4.33 25.93
CA GLU A 441 -8.39 -5.50 26.75
C GLU A 441 -9.40 -6.65 26.66
N GLY A 442 -10.64 -6.35 26.25
CA GLY A 442 -11.67 -7.37 26.12
C GLY A 442 -12.79 -6.99 25.16
N LEU A 443 -13.41 -8.03 24.61
CA LEU A 443 -14.59 -7.95 23.75
C LEU A 443 -15.75 -8.70 24.39
N THR A 444 -16.94 -8.16 24.20
CA THR A 444 -18.20 -8.85 24.48
C THR A 444 -18.76 -9.34 23.15
N LEU A 445 -18.88 -10.65 23.00
CA LEU A 445 -19.37 -11.32 21.80
C LEU A 445 -20.79 -11.84 22.04
N ALA A 446 -21.67 -11.68 21.06
CA ALA A 446 -23.02 -12.24 21.09
C ALA A 446 -23.24 -13.22 19.95
N ASP A 447 -23.73 -14.41 20.27
CA ASP A 447 -24.25 -15.37 19.30
C ASP A 447 -25.68 -14.96 18.88
N ARG A 448 -25.86 -14.62 17.62
CA ARG A 448 -27.11 -14.10 17.05
C ARG A 448 -28.26 -15.12 17.00
N ARG A 449 -27.96 -16.42 17.16
CA ARG A 449 -28.99 -17.47 17.16
C ARG A 449 -29.52 -17.73 18.56
N SER A 450 -28.62 -17.85 19.53
CA SER A 450 -28.94 -18.21 20.91
C SER A 450 -29.12 -17.00 21.82
N GLY A 451 -28.63 -15.83 21.41
CA GLY A 451 -28.54 -14.63 22.26
C GLY A 451 -27.49 -14.75 23.36
N ARG A 452 -26.69 -15.84 23.37
CA ARG A 452 -25.67 -16.04 24.40
C ARG A 452 -24.57 -15.00 24.22
N VAL A 453 -24.25 -14.33 25.32
CA VAL A 453 -23.15 -13.36 25.41
C VAL A 453 -21.96 -13.99 26.12
N GLU A 454 -20.77 -13.77 25.61
CA GLU A 454 -19.51 -14.16 26.24
C GLU A 454 -18.51 -13.01 26.24
N GLU A 455 -17.70 -12.93 27.30
CA GLU A 455 -16.55 -12.03 27.32
C GLU A 455 -15.28 -12.79 26.98
N VAL A 456 -14.45 -12.17 26.14
CA VAL A 456 -13.14 -12.71 25.75
C VAL A 456 -12.06 -11.65 25.98
N LEU A 457 -10.87 -12.10 26.37
CA LEU A 457 -9.69 -11.23 26.37
C LEU A 457 -9.27 -10.97 24.93
N ALA A 458 -8.98 -9.71 24.62
CA ALA A 458 -8.65 -9.29 23.27
C ALA A 458 -7.87 -7.98 23.32
N SER A 459 -6.65 -7.98 22.76
CA SER A 459 -5.88 -6.75 22.56
C SER A 459 -5.98 -6.21 21.14
N TRP A 460 -6.54 -7.01 20.21
CA TRP A 460 -6.57 -6.72 18.78
C TRP A 460 -7.92 -7.05 18.16
N LEU A 461 -8.56 -6.04 17.57
CA LEU A 461 -9.79 -6.15 16.79
C LEU A 461 -9.62 -5.45 15.44
N PHE A 462 -9.71 -6.20 14.34
CA PHE A 462 -9.67 -5.67 12.98
C PHE A 462 -11.04 -5.74 12.31
N ILE A 463 -11.55 -4.63 11.78
CA ILE A 463 -12.94 -4.48 11.34
C ILE A 463 -13.06 -4.31 9.82
N PHE A 464 -13.92 -5.13 9.19
CA PHE A 464 -14.18 -5.19 7.75
C PHE A 464 -15.71 -5.26 7.45
N VAL A 465 -16.51 -4.28 7.92
CA VAL A 465 -17.99 -4.30 7.89
C VAL A 465 -18.67 -3.42 6.82
N GLY A 466 -18.01 -3.23 5.67
CA GLY A 466 -18.52 -2.42 4.56
C GLY A 466 -17.85 -1.05 4.47
N ALA A 467 -18.27 -0.22 3.51
CA ALA A 467 -17.59 1.02 3.18
C ALA A 467 -18.54 2.20 2.97
N ILE A 468 -18.08 3.40 3.29
CA ILE A 468 -18.78 4.70 3.17
C ILE A 468 -17.92 5.61 2.28
N PRO A 469 -18.50 6.26 1.26
CA PRO A 469 -17.78 7.18 0.39
C PRO A 469 -17.37 8.46 1.14
N ARG A 470 -16.23 9.05 0.75
CA ARG A 470 -15.72 10.30 1.35
C ARG A 470 -16.09 11.49 0.48
N THR A 471 -17.33 11.95 0.63
CA THR A 471 -17.97 12.93 -0.25
C THR A 471 -18.50 14.17 0.46
N ASP A 472 -18.29 14.30 1.76
CA ASP A 472 -18.81 15.41 2.59
C ASP A 472 -18.34 16.80 2.10
N TRP A 473 -17.11 16.87 1.60
CA TRP A 473 -16.49 18.10 1.09
C TRP A 473 -17.06 18.60 -0.25
N LEU A 474 -17.87 17.80 -0.95
CA LEU A 474 -18.39 18.14 -2.28
C LEU A 474 -19.56 19.14 -2.24
N GLY A 475 -20.12 19.40 -1.05
CA GLY A 475 -21.27 20.27 -0.87
C GLY A 475 -22.55 19.78 -1.57
N ASP A 476 -23.59 20.60 -1.55
CA ASP A 476 -24.92 20.23 -2.05
C ASP A 476 -25.04 20.28 -3.58
N SER A 477 -24.07 20.91 -4.25
CA SER A 477 -24.01 21.01 -5.71
C SER A 477 -23.68 19.68 -6.41
N VAL A 478 -23.09 18.73 -5.68
CA VAL A 478 -22.79 17.39 -6.19
C VAL A 478 -23.81 16.40 -5.64
N VAL A 479 -24.66 15.89 -6.53
CA VAL A 479 -25.74 14.95 -6.20
C VAL A 479 -25.16 13.61 -5.75
N ARG A 480 -25.71 13.10 -4.66
CA ARG A 480 -25.33 11.86 -3.99
C ARG A 480 -26.57 11.01 -3.73
N ASP A 481 -26.43 9.69 -3.67
CA ASP A 481 -27.50 8.81 -3.21
C ASP A 481 -27.69 8.87 -1.67
N ASP A 482 -28.68 8.15 -1.14
CA ASP A 482 -28.96 8.10 0.30
C ASP A 482 -27.81 7.51 1.14
N LEU A 483 -26.85 6.84 0.49
CA LEU A 483 -25.66 6.26 1.11
C LEU A 483 -24.41 7.14 0.92
N GLY A 484 -24.55 8.30 0.29
CA GLY A 484 -23.49 9.29 0.08
C GLY A 484 -22.64 9.09 -1.18
N PHE A 485 -22.94 8.11 -2.05
CA PHE A 485 -22.19 7.84 -3.27
C PHE A 485 -22.51 8.86 -4.34
N VAL A 486 -21.49 9.31 -5.08
CA VAL A 486 -21.65 10.33 -6.13
C VAL A 486 -22.42 9.75 -7.32
N VAL A 487 -23.47 10.43 -7.75
CA VAL A 487 -24.25 10.06 -8.94
C VAL A 487 -23.58 10.65 -10.18
N THR A 488 -23.38 9.85 -11.22
CA THR A 488 -22.67 10.26 -12.45
C THR A 488 -23.44 9.89 -13.72
N GLY A 489 -23.17 10.63 -14.80
CA GLY A 489 -23.56 10.24 -16.16
C GLY A 489 -25.03 9.88 -16.33
N PRO A 490 -25.36 8.70 -16.90
CA PRO A 490 -26.76 8.31 -17.16
C PRO A 490 -27.66 8.34 -15.93
N ASP A 491 -27.14 8.01 -14.73
CA ASP A 491 -27.93 8.00 -13.49
C ASP A 491 -28.36 9.41 -13.06
N LEU A 492 -27.61 10.45 -13.44
CA LEU A 492 -28.03 11.84 -13.24
C LEU A 492 -29.18 12.26 -14.16
N VAL A 493 -29.20 11.76 -15.39
CA VAL A 493 -30.26 12.06 -16.36
C VAL A 493 -31.59 11.51 -15.84
N ALA A 494 -31.58 10.32 -15.25
CA ALA A 494 -32.75 9.73 -14.62
C ALA A 494 -33.33 10.60 -13.47
N GLN A 495 -32.49 11.43 -12.84
CA GLN A 495 -32.89 12.29 -11.73
C GLN A 495 -33.23 13.74 -12.14
N ASN A 496 -33.08 14.10 -13.42
CA ASN A 496 -33.32 15.46 -13.96
C ASN A 496 -32.55 16.57 -13.19
N ARG A 497 -31.31 16.29 -12.77
CA ARG A 497 -30.46 17.20 -11.98
C ARG A 497 -29.30 17.82 -12.78
N TRP A 498 -29.28 17.63 -14.09
CA TRP A 498 -28.18 18.07 -14.94
C TRP A 498 -28.43 19.48 -15.53
N PRO A 499 -27.48 20.43 -15.43
CA PRO A 499 -27.75 21.83 -15.74
C PRO A 499 -27.47 22.25 -17.21
N LEU A 500 -26.83 21.43 -18.03
CA LEU A 500 -26.44 21.81 -19.40
C LEU A 500 -27.37 21.21 -20.49
N PRO A 501 -27.45 21.83 -21.68
CA PRO A 501 -28.26 21.29 -22.79
C PRO A 501 -27.76 19.96 -23.38
N ARG A 502 -26.44 19.70 -23.33
CA ARG A 502 -25.87 18.40 -23.70
C ARG A 502 -26.14 17.38 -22.57
N PRO A 503 -26.22 16.07 -22.84
CA PRO A 503 -26.22 15.09 -21.75
C PRO A 503 -24.88 15.13 -20.95
N PRO A 504 -24.87 14.72 -19.68
CA PRO A 504 -23.64 14.52 -18.92
C PRO A 504 -22.79 13.43 -19.56
N TYR A 505 -21.47 13.54 -19.47
CA TYR A 505 -20.58 12.42 -19.82
C TYR A 505 -20.68 11.29 -18.78
N ALA A 506 -20.24 10.07 -19.14
CA ALA A 506 -20.47 8.86 -18.34
C ALA A 506 -20.01 8.96 -16.86
N LEU A 507 -18.91 9.65 -16.59
CA LEU A 507 -18.36 9.83 -15.23
C LEU A 507 -18.55 11.25 -14.69
N GLU A 508 -19.28 12.11 -15.41
CA GLU A 508 -19.49 13.50 -15.02
C GLU A 508 -20.57 13.58 -13.93
N THR A 509 -20.31 14.39 -12.91
CA THR A 509 -21.21 14.60 -11.77
C THR A 509 -22.30 15.62 -12.12
N SER A 510 -23.16 16.02 -11.17
CA SER A 510 -24.13 17.11 -11.40
C SER A 510 -23.48 18.50 -11.56
N MET A 511 -22.18 18.63 -11.28
CA MET A 511 -21.39 19.82 -11.55
C MET A 511 -20.57 19.61 -12.84
N PRO A 512 -20.83 20.36 -13.93
CA PRO A 512 -20.07 20.24 -15.17
C PRO A 512 -18.58 20.46 -14.95
N GLY A 513 -17.74 19.67 -15.61
CA GLY A 513 -16.28 19.71 -15.44
C GLY A 513 -15.75 18.97 -14.21
N VAL A 514 -16.65 18.48 -13.34
CA VAL A 514 -16.32 17.61 -12.21
C VAL A 514 -16.75 16.18 -12.52
N PHE A 515 -15.80 15.26 -12.46
CA PHE A 515 -15.97 13.83 -12.71
C PHE A 515 -15.76 13.04 -11.43
N ALA A 516 -16.33 11.83 -11.33
CA ALA A 516 -16.07 10.91 -10.23
C ALA A 516 -15.68 9.52 -10.76
N ALA A 517 -14.63 8.92 -10.19
CA ALA A 517 -14.07 7.65 -10.64
C ALA A 517 -13.71 6.74 -9.46
N GLY A 518 -13.91 5.44 -9.64
CA GLY A 518 -13.66 4.42 -8.61
C GLY A 518 -14.77 4.36 -7.57
N ASP A 519 -14.47 3.77 -6.42
CA ASP A 519 -15.47 3.33 -5.43
C ASP A 519 -16.33 4.46 -4.82
N VAL A 520 -15.97 5.72 -5.05
CA VAL A 520 -16.72 6.90 -4.58
C VAL A 520 -18.07 7.07 -5.29
N ARG A 521 -18.21 6.55 -6.51
CA ARG A 521 -19.45 6.69 -7.30
C ARG A 521 -20.46 5.59 -7.03
N LEU A 522 -21.72 5.93 -7.28
CA LEU A 522 -22.85 5.01 -7.26
C LEU A 522 -22.62 3.88 -8.29
N ASP A 523 -22.96 2.65 -7.90
CA ASP A 523 -22.89 1.46 -8.76
C ASP A 523 -21.51 1.21 -9.41
N SER A 524 -20.44 1.52 -8.66
CA SER A 524 -19.08 1.11 -9.02
C SER A 524 -18.87 -0.39 -8.81
N MET A 525 -18.02 -1.01 -9.63
CA MET A 525 -17.72 -2.45 -9.51
C MET A 525 -16.90 -2.82 -8.25
N LYS A 526 -16.33 -1.83 -7.56
CA LYS A 526 -15.51 -2.01 -6.34
C LYS A 526 -14.35 -2.99 -6.53
N ARG A 527 -13.65 -2.82 -7.66
CA ARG A 527 -12.48 -3.63 -8.06
C ARG A 527 -11.35 -2.71 -8.50
N VAL A 528 -10.12 -3.06 -8.12
CA VAL A 528 -8.91 -2.29 -8.48
C VAL A 528 -8.79 -2.07 -9.98
N ALA A 529 -8.95 -3.12 -10.80
CA ALA A 529 -8.89 -3.00 -12.26
C ALA A 529 -9.98 -2.09 -12.84
N SER A 530 -11.20 -2.11 -12.28
CA SER A 530 -12.28 -1.21 -12.69
C SER A 530 -11.97 0.23 -12.30
N ALA A 531 -11.47 0.46 -11.08
CA ALA A 531 -11.09 1.79 -10.61
C ALA A 531 -10.00 2.40 -11.49
N VAL A 532 -8.97 1.61 -11.85
CA VAL A 532 -7.92 2.04 -12.79
C VAL A 532 -8.51 2.36 -14.17
N GLY A 533 -9.39 1.51 -14.70
CA GLY A 533 -10.06 1.75 -15.97
C GLY A 533 -10.91 3.02 -15.98
N GLU A 534 -11.67 3.29 -14.91
CA GLU A 534 -12.46 4.51 -14.75
C GLU A 534 -11.57 5.75 -14.62
N GLY A 535 -10.46 5.65 -13.88
CA GLY A 535 -9.46 6.71 -13.78
C GLY A 535 -8.90 7.10 -15.15
N ALA A 536 -8.43 6.13 -15.92
CA ALA A 536 -7.96 6.36 -17.29
C ALA A 536 -9.05 6.92 -18.21
N MET A 537 -10.26 6.33 -18.17
CA MET A 537 -11.41 6.76 -18.96
C MET A 537 -11.84 8.20 -18.64
N SER A 538 -11.71 8.63 -17.39
CA SER A 538 -12.07 9.99 -16.98
C SER A 538 -11.24 11.06 -17.70
N ILE A 539 -9.97 10.78 -18.04
CA ILE A 539 -9.09 11.73 -18.75
C ILE A 539 -9.58 11.98 -20.18
N TYR A 540 -10.02 10.94 -20.88
CA TYR A 540 -10.66 11.11 -22.18
C TYR A 540 -11.89 12.03 -22.11
N LEU A 541 -12.69 11.92 -21.03
CA LEU A 541 -13.86 12.78 -20.83
C LEU A 541 -13.47 14.21 -20.42
N VAL A 542 -12.40 14.37 -19.64
CA VAL A 542 -11.80 15.67 -19.31
C VAL A 542 -11.39 16.39 -20.60
N HIS A 543 -10.68 15.74 -21.53
CA HIS A 543 -10.34 16.36 -22.81
C HIS A 543 -11.57 16.83 -23.59
N ARG A 544 -12.64 16.03 -23.62
CA ARG A 544 -13.89 16.43 -24.28
C ARG A 544 -14.52 17.64 -23.62
N TYR A 545 -14.51 17.72 -22.29
CA TYR A 545 -15.01 18.86 -21.55
C TYR A 545 -14.16 20.11 -21.79
N LEU A 546 -12.82 19.99 -21.68
CA LEU A 546 -11.89 21.10 -21.89
C LEU A 546 -12.01 21.70 -23.30
N ALA A 547 -12.35 20.89 -24.32
CA ALA A 547 -12.61 21.37 -25.67
C ALA A 547 -13.90 22.21 -25.82
N THR A 548 -14.75 22.28 -24.78
CA THR A 548 -16.01 23.04 -24.79
C THR A 548 -15.94 24.39 -24.08
N ILE A 549 -14.81 24.69 -23.41
CA ILE A 549 -14.64 25.89 -22.58
C ILE A 549 -13.55 26.83 -23.09
#